data_AF-A0A420IAS7-F1
#
_entry.id   AF-A0A420IAS7-F1
#
_cell.length_a   1.000
_cell.length_b   1.000
_cell.length_c   1.000
_cell.angle_alpha   90.00
_cell.angle_beta   90.00
_cell.angle_gamma   90.00
#
_symmetry.space_group_name_H-M   'P 1'
#
loop_
_entity.id
_entity.type
_entity.pdbx_description
1 polymer ?
#
loop_
_entity_poly.entity_id
_entity_poly.type
_entity_poly.pdbx_seq_one_letter_code
_entity_poly.pdbx_strand_id
1 'polypeptide(L)'
;MKCLRDGPLKPAIQRSLFTKNTNILSRNLEFPFPIPASGLGLFNRQKRHATSKASRPRTAIFFPGYGVQKVGMLRPWLKAFPSTAGHFIEEIDQIMGCKFSSTIEEGPNSLLTATVNSQPAIMACSILILKIFEKEFGFKTTERVDFALGHSLGEFAALVAAGNVYFEDSLYLIRKRAEVMADCTRKITAEYGGEYGMVALVTEPGKLPPLIEVIDEFLGYHSVGSKSESAEDLPPIQQVLIASINSKNQIVLSGNIEKIYSLITHVRQMGYHAPRAVKLNCDCPFHSPMMIPAKKAMQKMLEGKSRVRGRENQDLVIFPGAMECISNINARPFKCKEDLKDLWARSCTETVRWWDSIKYLDQDQSVRRWIGIGPGNVGRNLVGKEVGMRGKDPVKGGGVWAITDPRECEDVIRALDDTEVQLDET
;
A
#
# COMPACT_ATOMS: atom_id res chain seq x y z
N MET A 1 -45.49 -41.51 7.08
CA MET A 1 -44.62 -42.60 6.55
C MET A 1 -43.27 -42.45 7.24
N LYS A 2 -42.75 -43.46 7.96
CA LYS A 2 -41.87 -44.54 7.47
C LYS A 2 -40.68 -43.99 6.63
N CYS A 3 -39.41 -43.97 7.07
CA CYS A 3 -38.48 -44.98 7.64
C CYS A 3 -37.74 -45.79 6.55
N LEU A 4 -36.41 -46.02 6.55
CA LEU A 4 -35.28 -45.71 7.48
C LEU A 4 -34.09 -45.07 6.67
N ARG A 5 -32.77 -45.04 7.00
CA ARG A 5 -31.91 -45.60 8.10
C ARG A 5 -30.55 -44.88 8.22
N ASP A 6 -29.84 -45.14 9.33
CA ASP A 6 -28.46 -44.79 9.66
C ASP A 6 -27.38 -45.60 8.88
N GLY A 7 -26.12 -45.10 8.86
CA GLY A 7 -24.94 -45.90 8.48
C GLY A 7 -23.66 -45.11 8.16
N PRO A 8 -22.61 -45.12 9.01
CA PRO A 8 -21.33 -44.43 8.77
C PRO A 8 -20.25 -45.33 8.15
N LEU A 9 -19.21 -44.72 7.54
CA LEU A 9 -17.98 -45.41 7.09
C LEU A 9 -16.71 -44.73 7.65
N LYS A 10 -15.64 -45.52 7.76
CA LYS A 10 -14.46 -45.24 8.62
C LYS A 10 -13.26 -44.65 7.88
N PRO A 11 -12.35 -43.94 8.58
CA PRO A 11 -11.04 -43.56 8.04
C PRO A 11 -10.01 -44.71 8.14
N ALA A 12 -9.13 -44.85 7.14
CA ALA A 12 -7.78 -45.41 7.28
C ALA A 12 -6.98 -45.40 5.95
N ILE A 13 -5.92 -44.60 5.86
CA ILE A 13 -4.67 -45.02 5.19
C ILE A 13 -3.49 -44.55 6.07
N GLN A 14 -2.65 -45.49 6.49
CA GLN A 14 -1.44 -45.25 7.27
C GLN A 14 -0.34 -46.14 6.67
N ARG A 15 0.76 -45.57 6.18
CA ARG A 15 1.92 -46.38 5.75
C ARG A 15 3.27 -45.79 6.16
N SER A 16 3.97 -46.63 6.91
CA SER A 16 5.36 -46.61 7.36
C SER A 16 6.37 -45.82 6.51
N LEU A 17 7.13 -44.99 7.21
CA LEU A 17 8.61 -44.99 7.26
C LEU A 17 9.33 -46.02 6.38
N PHE A 18 10.40 -45.58 5.70
CA PHE A 18 11.67 -46.31 5.67
C PHE A 18 12.85 -45.33 5.55
N THR A 19 13.84 -45.48 6.43
CA THR A 19 15.08 -44.70 6.41
C THR A 19 16.21 -45.47 5.72
N LYS A 20 17.15 -44.76 5.09
CA LYS A 20 18.48 -45.29 4.72
C LYS A 20 19.56 -44.25 4.96
N ASN A 21 20.37 -44.49 6.00
CA ASN A 21 21.69 -43.86 6.16
C ASN A 21 22.71 -44.59 5.27
N THR A 22 23.66 -43.85 4.71
CA THR A 22 24.94 -44.40 4.24
C THR A 22 26.07 -43.44 4.59
N ASN A 23 26.83 -43.78 5.64
CA ASN A 23 28.15 -43.19 5.88
C ASN A 23 29.18 -43.92 5.02
N ILE A 24 30.10 -43.18 4.40
CA ILE A 24 31.37 -43.71 3.88
C ILE A 24 32.49 -42.80 4.38
N LEU A 25 33.59 -43.40 4.83
CA LEU A 25 34.74 -42.75 5.46
C LEU A 25 36.03 -43.33 4.88
N SER A 26 37.15 -42.61 5.10
CA SER A 26 38.54 -43.02 4.79
C SER A 26 38.92 -43.03 3.30
N ARG A 27 40.21 -42.93 2.89
CA ARG A 27 41.50 -42.99 3.62
C ARG A 27 42.46 -41.86 3.23
N ASN A 28 43.41 -41.56 4.12
CA ASN A 28 44.64 -40.83 3.80
C ASN A 28 45.72 -41.79 3.26
N LEU A 29 46.65 -41.26 2.46
CA LEU A 29 47.96 -41.85 2.11
C LEU A 29 48.99 -40.72 1.99
N GLU A 30 50.25 -40.98 2.33
CA GLU A 30 51.35 -39.99 2.40
C GLU A 30 52.63 -40.48 1.68
N PHE A 31 53.68 -39.64 1.69
CA PHE A 31 55.08 -39.86 1.28
C PHE A 31 55.42 -39.74 -0.23
N PRO A 32 56.68 -39.37 -0.61
CA PRO A 32 57.62 -38.44 0.07
C PRO A 32 58.45 -37.50 -0.85
N PHE A 33 59.22 -36.59 -0.22
CA PHE A 33 60.40 -35.82 -0.71
C PHE A 33 60.19 -34.57 -1.65
N PRO A 34 61.15 -33.59 -1.68
CA PRO A 34 60.78 -32.16 -1.83
C PRO A 34 61.74 -31.25 -2.67
N ILE A 35 61.49 -29.92 -2.65
CA ILE A 35 62.39 -28.79 -3.06
C ILE A 35 62.60 -28.63 -4.60
N PRO A 36 62.81 -27.41 -5.17
CA PRO A 36 62.82 -26.05 -4.62
C PRO A 36 61.68 -25.14 -5.15
N ALA A 37 61.61 -23.90 -4.65
CA ALA A 37 60.70 -22.86 -5.14
C ALA A 37 61.43 -21.84 -6.05
N SER A 38 60.78 -21.39 -7.12
CA SER A 38 60.94 -20.02 -7.65
C SER A 38 59.78 -19.61 -8.59
N GLY A 39 59.41 -18.33 -8.50
CA GLY A 39 58.55 -17.55 -9.41
C GLY A 39 57.52 -18.22 -10.32
N LEU A 40 56.23 -18.15 -9.94
CA LEU A 40 55.19 -17.63 -10.85
C LEU A 40 54.00 -17.04 -10.07
N GLY A 41 53.66 -15.78 -10.35
CA GLY A 41 52.49 -15.13 -9.78
C GLY A 41 51.22 -15.47 -10.57
N LEU A 42 50.44 -16.46 -10.09
CA LEU A 42 49.17 -16.84 -10.69
C LEU A 42 48.00 -16.61 -9.72
N PHE A 43 46.92 -16.01 -10.22
CA PHE A 43 45.72 -15.71 -9.46
C PHE A 43 45.04 -17.01 -8.98
N ASN A 44 45.20 -17.33 -7.70
CA ASN A 44 44.56 -18.50 -7.10
C ASN A 44 43.06 -18.25 -6.92
N ARG A 45 42.28 -18.55 -7.97
CA ARG A 45 40.84 -18.34 -8.08
C ARG A 45 40.08 -19.36 -7.22
N GLN A 46 40.21 -19.25 -5.90
CA GLN A 46 39.47 -20.06 -4.93
C GLN A 46 37.96 -19.99 -5.23
N LYS A 47 37.39 -21.12 -5.69
CA LYS A 47 35.94 -21.31 -5.72
C LYS A 47 35.45 -21.36 -4.28
N ARG A 48 35.07 -20.20 -3.73
CA ARG A 48 34.22 -20.14 -2.54
C ARG A 48 32.88 -20.77 -2.92
N HIS A 49 32.68 -22.03 -2.55
CA HIS A 49 31.35 -22.59 -2.47
C HIS A 49 30.61 -21.88 -1.33
N ALA A 50 30.00 -20.74 -1.67
CA ALA A 50 28.94 -20.18 -0.87
C ALA A 50 27.80 -21.21 -0.87
N THR A 51 27.59 -21.88 0.27
CA THR A 51 26.35 -22.61 0.52
C THR A 51 25.24 -21.58 0.64
N SER A 52 24.61 -21.22 -0.47
CA SER A 52 23.51 -20.27 -0.47
C SER A 52 22.39 -20.84 0.39
N LYS A 53 22.03 -20.08 1.42
CA LYS A 53 21.00 -20.49 2.37
C LYS A 53 19.68 -20.02 1.77
N ALA A 54 18.93 -20.96 1.19
CA ALA A 54 17.66 -20.72 0.51
C ALA A 54 16.82 -19.68 1.27
N SER A 55 16.65 -18.50 0.67
CA SER A 55 15.98 -17.35 1.28
C SER A 55 14.63 -17.14 0.59
N ARG A 56 13.56 -16.97 1.38
CA ARG A 56 12.24 -16.64 0.83
C ARG A 56 12.32 -15.38 -0.06
N PRO A 57 11.62 -15.33 -1.21
CA PRO A 57 11.55 -14.11 -2.02
C PRO A 57 10.99 -12.95 -1.20
N ARG A 58 11.50 -11.73 -1.45
CA ARG A 58 11.03 -10.54 -0.72
C ARG A 58 9.59 -10.21 -1.04
N THR A 59 8.87 -9.77 -0.02
CA THR A 59 7.41 -9.57 -0.01
C THR A 59 7.06 -8.15 0.41
N ALA A 60 6.18 -7.49 -0.34
CA ALA A 60 5.54 -6.25 0.06
C ALA A 60 4.03 -6.46 0.31
N ILE A 61 3.52 -5.90 1.41
CA ILE A 61 2.09 -5.78 1.71
C ILE A 61 1.62 -4.38 1.33
N PHE A 62 0.52 -4.27 0.59
CA PHE A 62 0.06 -2.99 0.06
C PHE A 62 -1.42 -2.69 0.29
N PHE A 63 -1.73 -1.43 0.55
CA PHE A 63 -3.07 -0.97 0.97
C PHE A 63 -3.68 0.03 -0.04
N PRO A 64 -4.99 -0.07 -0.35
CA PRO A 64 -5.63 0.75 -1.37
C PRO A 64 -5.86 2.20 -0.94
N GLY A 65 -5.95 3.08 -1.92
CA GLY A 65 -6.30 4.50 -1.76
C GLY A 65 -7.79 4.77 -1.84
N TYR A 66 -8.15 6.01 -2.18
CA TYR A 66 -9.56 6.43 -2.35
C TYR A 66 -10.24 5.73 -3.53
N GLY A 67 -11.57 5.54 -3.46
CA GLY A 67 -12.41 5.14 -4.59
C GLY A 67 -12.72 3.64 -4.67
N VAL A 68 -12.31 2.88 -3.65
CA VAL A 68 -12.63 1.45 -3.50
C VAL A 68 -13.77 1.17 -2.51
N GLN A 69 -14.27 2.19 -1.80
CA GLN A 69 -15.34 2.02 -0.82
C GLN A 69 -16.64 1.55 -1.47
N LYS A 70 -17.33 0.60 -0.83
CA LYS A 70 -18.63 0.08 -1.28
C LYS A 70 -19.53 -0.20 -0.09
N VAL A 71 -20.81 0.14 -0.21
CA VAL A 71 -21.84 -0.20 0.79
C VAL A 71 -21.95 -1.72 0.89
N GLY A 72 -21.88 -2.26 2.10
CA GLY A 72 -21.88 -3.71 2.33
C GLY A 72 -20.52 -4.40 2.18
N MET A 73 -19.40 -3.66 2.24
CA MET A 73 -18.05 -4.24 2.05
C MET A 73 -17.51 -5.06 3.25
N LEU A 74 -18.12 -4.96 4.44
CA LEU A 74 -17.79 -5.79 5.59
C LEU A 74 -18.62 -7.10 5.59
N ARG A 75 -19.77 -7.13 4.90
CA ARG A 75 -20.70 -8.27 4.84
C ARG A 75 -20.07 -9.63 4.52
N PRO A 76 -19.13 -9.77 3.56
CA PRO A 76 -18.49 -11.05 3.30
C PRO A 76 -17.70 -11.55 4.51
N TRP A 77 -16.98 -10.63 5.17
CA TRP A 77 -16.12 -10.87 6.33
C TRP A 77 -16.94 -11.21 7.58
N LEU A 78 -18.02 -10.46 7.83
CA LEU A 78 -19.02 -10.76 8.87
C LEU A 78 -19.66 -12.15 8.67
N LYS A 79 -20.00 -12.51 7.43
CA LYS A 79 -20.62 -13.81 7.13
C LYS A 79 -19.65 -14.99 7.28
N ALA A 80 -18.37 -14.81 6.90
CA ALA A 80 -17.37 -15.86 6.94
C ALA A 80 -16.75 -16.05 8.33
N PHE A 81 -16.47 -14.96 9.06
CA PHE A 81 -15.72 -14.97 10.31
C PHE A 81 -16.45 -14.18 11.43
N PRO A 82 -17.70 -14.53 11.78
CA PRO A 82 -18.59 -13.67 12.58
C PRO A 82 -18.03 -13.26 13.95
N SER A 83 -17.25 -14.13 14.64
CA SER A 83 -16.62 -13.73 15.92
C SER A 83 -15.50 -12.70 15.71
N THR A 84 -14.57 -12.97 14.80
CA THR A 84 -13.40 -12.10 14.57
C THR A 84 -13.79 -10.78 13.90
N ALA A 85 -14.67 -10.84 12.91
CA ALA A 85 -15.20 -9.64 12.26
C ALA A 85 -16.14 -8.85 13.19
N GLY A 86 -16.96 -9.53 14.00
CA GLY A 86 -17.87 -8.91 14.96
C GLY A 86 -17.12 -8.11 16.03
N HIS A 87 -16.17 -8.71 16.73
CA HIS A 87 -15.39 -8.01 17.77
C HIS A 87 -14.64 -6.80 17.21
N PHE A 88 -14.05 -6.90 16.01
CA PHE A 88 -13.33 -5.80 15.39
C PHE A 88 -14.26 -4.67 14.89
N ILE A 89 -15.51 -5.00 14.53
CA ILE A 89 -16.56 -4.03 14.21
C ILE A 89 -17.06 -3.31 15.47
N GLU A 90 -17.16 -4.02 16.60
CA GLU A 90 -17.43 -3.40 17.90
C GLU A 90 -16.28 -2.49 18.35
N GLU A 91 -15.03 -2.88 18.11
CA GLU A 91 -13.83 -2.05 18.33
C GLU A 91 -13.87 -0.77 17.47
N ILE A 92 -14.18 -0.88 16.17
CA ILE A 92 -14.38 0.28 15.27
C ILE A 92 -15.46 1.22 15.81
N ASP A 93 -16.64 0.70 16.18
CA ASP A 93 -17.74 1.53 16.68
C ASP A 93 -17.40 2.22 18.02
N GLN A 94 -16.64 1.54 18.89
CA GLN A 94 -16.16 2.10 20.16
C GLN A 94 -15.16 3.25 19.93
N ILE A 95 -14.14 3.03 19.09
CA ILE A 95 -13.13 4.06 18.76
C ILE A 95 -13.78 5.27 18.06
N MET A 96 -14.76 5.03 17.20
CA MET A 96 -15.50 6.08 16.49
C MET A 96 -16.59 6.74 17.34
N GLY A 97 -16.89 6.23 18.55
CA GLY A 97 -17.94 6.71 19.45
C GLY A 97 -19.36 6.64 18.88
N CYS A 98 -19.60 5.85 17.84
CA CYS A 98 -20.87 5.80 17.11
C CYS A 98 -20.99 4.51 16.27
N LYS A 99 -22.17 4.21 15.73
CA LYS A 99 -22.39 3.11 14.76
C LYS A 99 -21.85 3.44 13.37
N PHE A 100 -20.53 3.55 13.29
CA PHE A 100 -19.81 3.76 12.03
C PHE A 100 -19.89 2.52 11.13
N SER A 101 -19.95 1.32 11.72
CA SER A 101 -20.21 0.06 11.02
C SER A 101 -21.47 0.10 10.14
N SER A 102 -22.60 0.59 10.65
CA SER A 102 -23.84 0.81 9.88
C SER A 102 -23.65 1.80 8.72
N THR A 103 -22.76 2.79 8.85
CA THR A 103 -22.43 3.72 7.75
C THR A 103 -21.74 2.98 6.59
N ILE A 104 -20.97 1.93 6.88
CA ILE A 104 -20.27 1.11 5.89
C ILE A 104 -21.19 0.03 5.29
N GLU A 105 -22.05 -0.58 6.09
CA GLU A 105 -22.89 -1.69 5.67
C GLU A 105 -24.24 -1.28 5.04
N GLU A 106 -24.84 -0.20 5.52
CA GLU A 106 -26.25 0.13 5.25
C GLU A 106 -26.46 1.58 4.78
N GLY A 107 -25.49 2.47 5.03
CA GLY A 107 -25.55 3.87 4.64
C GLY A 107 -25.70 4.06 3.12
N PRO A 108 -26.44 5.10 2.67
CA PRO A 108 -26.56 5.40 1.24
C PRO A 108 -25.18 5.72 0.64
N ASN A 109 -24.99 5.41 -0.64
CA ASN A 109 -23.66 5.48 -1.26
C ASN A 109 -22.99 6.87 -1.18
N SER A 110 -23.78 7.95 -1.19
CA SER A 110 -23.30 9.32 -0.96
C SER A 110 -22.70 9.51 0.44
N LEU A 111 -23.35 8.98 1.49
CA LEU A 111 -22.88 9.07 2.87
C LEU A 111 -21.56 8.31 3.07
N LEU A 112 -21.42 7.12 2.47
CA LEU A 112 -20.16 6.36 2.54
C LEU A 112 -19.05 6.98 1.66
N THR A 113 -19.40 7.56 0.52
CA THR A 113 -18.44 8.19 -0.41
C THR A 113 -17.87 9.50 0.15
N ALA A 114 -18.68 10.29 0.86
CA ALA A 114 -18.27 11.53 1.51
C ALA A 114 -16.95 11.35 2.29
N THR A 115 -15.98 12.23 2.01
CA THR A 115 -14.58 12.14 2.46
C THR A 115 -14.41 11.71 3.92
N VAL A 116 -15.20 12.31 4.82
CA VAL A 116 -15.17 12.07 6.27
C VAL A 116 -15.42 10.61 6.67
N ASN A 117 -16.14 9.85 5.85
CA ASN A 117 -16.50 8.45 6.08
C ASN A 117 -15.67 7.51 5.20
N SER A 118 -15.47 7.82 3.93
CA SER A 118 -14.74 6.94 2.99
C SER A 118 -13.30 6.67 3.42
N GLN A 119 -12.53 7.68 3.86
CA GLN A 119 -11.15 7.45 4.29
C GLN A 119 -11.05 6.46 5.48
N PRO A 120 -11.68 6.71 6.66
CA PRO A 120 -11.66 5.74 7.76
C PRO A 120 -12.30 4.40 7.41
N ALA A 121 -13.34 4.35 6.58
CA ALA A 121 -13.98 3.09 6.19
C ALA A 121 -13.06 2.16 5.38
N ILE A 122 -12.30 2.71 4.42
CA ILE A 122 -11.34 1.92 3.62
C ILE A 122 -10.20 1.41 4.50
N MET A 123 -9.65 2.27 5.37
CA MET A 123 -8.57 1.93 6.28
C MET A 123 -8.99 0.86 7.29
N ALA A 124 -10.14 1.03 7.95
CA ALA A 124 -10.68 0.08 8.93
C ALA A 124 -11.04 -1.27 8.28
N CYS A 125 -11.65 -1.26 7.09
CA CYS A 125 -11.88 -2.49 6.32
C CYS A 125 -10.57 -3.21 5.95
N SER A 126 -9.51 -2.46 5.63
CA SER A 126 -8.21 -3.06 5.30
C SER A 126 -7.53 -3.70 6.53
N ILE A 127 -7.59 -3.07 7.71
CA ILE A 127 -7.05 -3.68 8.94
C ILE A 127 -7.94 -4.85 9.42
N LEU A 128 -9.26 -4.79 9.26
CA LEU A 128 -10.15 -5.93 9.49
C LEU A 128 -9.71 -7.16 8.68
N ILE A 129 -9.46 -6.99 7.39
CA ILE A 129 -9.02 -8.08 6.49
C ILE A 129 -7.65 -8.61 6.95
N LEU A 130 -6.71 -7.73 7.29
CA LEU A 130 -5.41 -8.15 7.82
C LEU A 130 -5.55 -8.96 9.12
N LYS A 131 -6.38 -8.52 10.08
CA LYS A 131 -6.58 -9.20 11.36
C LYS A 131 -7.27 -10.57 11.20
N ILE A 132 -8.18 -10.70 10.24
CA ILE A 132 -8.76 -12.00 9.84
C ILE A 132 -7.68 -12.89 9.23
N PHE A 133 -6.83 -12.35 8.34
CA PHE A 133 -5.76 -13.12 7.69
C PHE A 133 -4.70 -13.62 8.69
N GLU A 134 -4.32 -12.77 9.66
CA GLU A 134 -3.40 -13.12 10.74
C GLU A 134 -3.97 -14.19 11.70
N LYS A 135 -5.26 -14.09 12.04
CA LYS A 135 -5.91 -14.93 13.06
C LYS A 135 -6.47 -16.24 12.51
N GLU A 136 -7.26 -16.19 11.44
CA GLU A 136 -8.00 -17.35 10.92
C GLU A 136 -7.13 -18.19 9.98
N PHE A 137 -6.19 -17.56 9.27
CA PHE A 137 -5.28 -18.20 8.31
C PHE A 137 -3.84 -18.28 8.83
N GLY A 138 -3.60 -17.85 10.07
CA GLY A 138 -2.30 -17.94 10.74
C GLY A 138 -1.19 -17.05 10.18
N PHE A 139 -1.50 -16.14 9.25
CA PHE A 139 -0.51 -15.32 8.55
C PHE A 139 0.38 -14.53 9.53
N LYS A 140 1.69 -14.56 9.29
CA LYS A 140 2.70 -13.89 10.12
C LYS A 140 3.25 -12.68 9.39
N THR A 141 2.51 -11.57 9.46
CA THR A 141 2.83 -10.30 8.79
C THR A 141 4.29 -9.89 9.02
N THR A 142 4.77 -9.92 10.27
CA THR A 142 6.14 -9.53 10.66
C THR A 142 7.23 -10.56 10.33
N GLU A 143 6.87 -11.76 9.85
CA GLU A 143 7.83 -12.82 9.49
C GLU A 143 7.91 -13.00 7.96
N ARG A 144 6.78 -12.83 7.27
CA ARG A 144 6.63 -13.07 5.81
C ARG A 144 6.63 -11.81 4.94
N VAL A 145 6.56 -10.62 5.54
CA VAL A 145 6.58 -9.33 4.84
C VAL A 145 7.83 -8.55 5.21
N ASP A 146 8.46 -7.93 4.22
CA ASP A 146 9.66 -7.10 4.39
C ASP A 146 9.35 -5.60 4.28
N PHE A 147 8.31 -5.25 3.51
CA PHE A 147 7.91 -3.86 3.26
C PHE A 147 6.39 -3.66 3.33
N ALA A 148 5.97 -2.53 3.90
CA ALA A 148 4.60 -2.02 3.80
C ALA A 148 4.55 -0.76 2.92
N LEU A 149 3.48 -0.58 2.14
CA LEU A 149 3.17 0.68 1.45
C LEU A 149 1.66 0.87 1.27
N GLY A 150 1.19 2.12 1.13
CA GLY A 150 -0.23 2.37 0.96
C GLY A 150 -0.53 3.64 0.19
N HIS A 151 -1.40 3.54 -0.81
CA HIS A 151 -1.68 4.66 -1.72
C HIS A 151 -2.45 5.75 -1.00
N SER A 152 -1.88 6.96 -0.85
CA SER A 152 -2.53 8.08 -0.16
C SER A 152 -3.01 7.65 1.25
N LEU A 153 -4.33 7.64 1.49
CA LEU A 153 -4.95 7.19 2.74
C LEU A 153 -4.56 5.76 3.16
N GLY A 154 -4.15 4.90 2.21
CA GLY A 154 -3.68 3.54 2.51
C GLY A 154 -2.42 3.52 3.37
N GLU A 155 -1.63 4.60 3.40
CA GLU A 155 -0.42 4.75 4.25
C GLU A 155 -0.75 4.62 5.75
N PHE A 156 -1.97 4.98 6.15
CA PHE A 156 -2.48 4.77 7.51
C PHE A 156 -2.61 3.28 7.84
N ALA A 157 -3.10 2.46 6.90
CA ALA A 157 -3.14 1.01 7.08
C ALA A 157 -1.73 0.39 7.00
N ALA A 158 -0.86 0.92 6.13
CA ALA A 158 0.53 0.48 6.01
C ALA A 158 1.34 0.70 7.29
N LEU A 159 1.20 1.88 7.93
CA LEU A 159 1.85 2.21 9.20
C LEU A 159 1.34 1.37 10.38
N VAL A 160 0.07 0.95 10.36
CA VAL A 160 -0.47 -0.01 11.34
C VAL A 160 0.07 -1.42 11.09
N ALA A 161 0.09 -1.88 9.84
CA ALA A 161 0.65 -3.19 9.48
C ALA A 161 2.17 -3.30 9.77
N ALA A 162 2.90 -2.20 9.57
CA ALA A 162 4.31 -2.09 9.93
C ALA A 162 4.57 -1.85 11.42
N GLY A 163 3.54 -1.71 12.26
CA GLY A 163 3.69 -1.49 13.70
C GLY A 163 4.27 -0.13 14.09
N ASN A 164 4.22 0.87 13.20
CA ASN A 164 4.62 2.25 13.50
C ASN A 164 3.55 3.04 14.26
N VAL A 165 2.28 2.63 14.16
CA VAL A 165 1.13 3.30 14.81
C VAL A 165 0.10 2.23 15.22
N TYR A 166 -0.65 2.45 16.29
CA TYR A 166 -1.75 1.56 16.67
C TYR A 166 -3.00 1.79 15.81
N PHE A 167 -3.87 0.78 15.72
CA PHE A 167 -5.11 0.86 14.95
C PHE A 167 -6.00 2.03 15.41
N GLU A 168 -6.27 2.14 16.71
CA GLU A 168 -7.06 3.23 17.31
C GLU A 168 -6.49 4.63 17.01
N ASP A 169 -5.19 4.82 17.23
CA ASP A 169 -4.50 6.09 16.93
C ASP A 169 -4.61 6.45 15.45
N SER A 170 -4.39 5.47 14.56
CA SER A 170 -4.44 5.69 13.13
C SER A 170 -5.88 5.89 12.61
N LEU A 171 -6.88 5.26 13.23
CA LEU A 171 -8.30 5.46 12.91
C LEU A 171 -8.78 6.85 13.38
N TYR A 172 -8.33 7.31 14.55
CA TYR A 172 -8.53 8.68 15.01
C TYR A 172 -7.89 9.70 14.05
N LEU A 173 -6.62 9.52 13.68
CA LEU A 173 -5.90 10.42 12.79
C LEU A 173 -6.53 10.49 11.39
N ILE A 174 -6.85 9.35 10.77
CA ILE A 174 -7.45 9.36 9.42
C ILE A 174 -8.83 10.00 9.43
N ARG A 175 -9.64 9.79 10.48
CA ARG A 175 -10.93 10.47 10.64
C ARG A 175 -10.75 11.98 10.76
N LYS A 176 -9.79 12.45 11.58
CA LYS A 176 -9.52 13.89 11.74
C LYS A 176 -8.92 14.53 10.48
N ARG A 177 -8.04 13.84 9.75
CA ARG A 177 -7.57 14.24 8.41
C ARG A 177 -8.75 14.42 7.46
N ALA A 178 -9.63 13.43 7.40
CA ALA A 178 -10.78 13.45 6.49
C ALA A 178 -11.81 14.55 6.83
N GLU A 179 -12.09 14.78 8.11
CA GLU A 179 -12.91 15.90 8.58
C GLU A 179 -12.33 17.25 8.18
N VAL A 180 -11.03 17.48 8.41
CA VAL A 180 -10.39 18.76 8.04
C VAL A 180 -10.31 18.92 6.52
N MET A 181 -10.03 17.88 5.75
CA MET A 181 -10.02 17.95 4.26
C MET A 181 -11.40 18.31 3.68
N ALA A 182 -12.48 17.76 4.25
CA ALA A 182 -13.84 18.11 3.86
C ALA A 182 -14.18 19.57 4.23
N ASP A 183 -13.77 20.02 5.42
CA ASP A 183 -13.97 21.41 5.86
C ASP A 183 -13.14 22.43 5.04
N CYS A 184 -11.91 22.08 4.64
CA CYS A 184 -11.11 22.88 3.70
C CYS A 184 -11.87 23.09 2.39
N THR A 185 -12.38 22.01 1.80
CA THR A 185 -13.08 22.08 0.51
C THR A 185 -14.38 22.89 0.62
N ARG A 186 -15.17 22.65 1.70
CA ARG A 186 -16.38 23.44 1.99
C ARG A 186 -16.08 24.95 2.09
N LYS A 187 -14.96 25.34 2.71
CA LYS A 187 -14.56 26.74 2.86
C LYS A 187 -14.19 27.37 1.53
N ILE A 188 -13.31 26.75 0.74
CA ILE A 188 -12.92 27.32 -0.57
C ILE A 188 -14.10 27.40 -1.54
N THR A 189 -15.04 26.44 -1.52
CA THR A 189 -16.28 26.53 -2.32
C THR A 189 -17.18 27.68 -1.86
N ALA A 190 -17.26 27.95 -0.56
CA ALA A 190 -18.07 29.05 -0.03
C ALA A 190 -17.42 30.45 -0.26
N GLU A 191 -16.09 30.52 -0.31
CA GLU A 191 -15.33 31.77 -0.42
C GLU A 191 -15.03 32.16 -1.88
N TYR A 192 -14.62 31.20 -2.71
CA TYR A 192 -14.21 31.41 -4.10
C TYR A 192 -15.21 30.90 -5.13
N GLY A 193 -16.19 30.07 -4.74
CA GLY A 193 -17.07 29.39 -5.68
C GLY A 193 -16.37 28.30 -6.50
N GLY A 194 -17.08 27.78 -7.50
CA GLY A 194 -16.60 26.72 -8.39
C GLY A 194 -16.65 25.30 -7.80
N GLU A 195 -16.47 24.30 -8.66
CA GLU A 195 -16.37 22.89 -8.27
C GLU A 195 -14.91 22.46 -8.07
N TYR A 196 -14.62 21.69 -7.02
CA TYR A 196 -13.29 21.16 -6.71
C TYR A 196 -13.32 19.63 -6.61
N GLY A 197 -12.21 18.99 -6.97
CA GLY A 197 -12.07 17.55 -6.89
C GLY A 197 -10.82 17.07 -7.61
N MET A 198 -10.91 15.89 -8.23
CA MET A 198 -9.78 15.25 -8.89
C MET A 198 -10.16 14.62 -10.24
N VAL A 199 -9.22 14.60 -11.18
CA VAL A 199 -9.38 14.01 -12.52
C VAL A 199 -8.17 13.14 -12.84
N ALA A 200 -8.39 11.83 -13.04
CA ALA A 200 -7.35 10.94 -13.53
C ALA A 200 -7.11 11.18 -15.03
N LEU A 201 -5.85 11.37 -15.43
CA LEU A 201 -5.42 11.38 -16.82
C LEU A 201 -4.71 10.08 -17.15
N VAL A 202 -5.17 9.38 -18.18
CA VAL A 202 -4.53 8.16 -18.70
C VAL A 202 -4.00 8.41 -20.10
N THR A 203 -2.73 8.06 -20.33
CA THR A 203 -2.01 8.22 -21.60
C THR A 203 -1.62 6.87 -22.20
N GLU A 204 -1.05 6.91 -23.41
CA GLU A 204 -0.28 5.80 -23.96
C GLU A 204 1.08 5.68 -23.23
N PRO A 205 1.69 4.48 -23.19
CA PRO A 205 3.01 4.29 -22.62
C PRO A 205 4.06 5.23 -23.23
N GLY A 206 4.93 5.80 -22.40
CA GLY A 206 6.00 6.72 -22.84
C GLY A 206 5.54 8.16 -23.11
N LYS A 207 4.24 8.44 -23.25
CA LYS A 207 3.71 9.81 -23.44
C LYS A 207 3.54 10.60 -22.13
N LEU A 208 3.84 10.00 -20.97
CA LEU A 208 3.61 10.65 -19.67
C LEU A 208 4.62 11.77 -19.33
N PRO A 209 5.94 11.64 -19.51
CA PRO A 209 6.86 12.73 -19.17
C PRO A 209 6.58 14.04 -19.96
N PRO A 210 6.38 14.00 -21.30
CA PRO A 210 6.01 15.22 -22.03
C PRO A 210 4.65 15.79 -21.64
N LEU A 211 3.70 14.97 -21.17
CA LEU A 211 2.44 15.49 -20.61
C LEU A 211 2.69 16.25 -19.29
N ILE A 212 3.60 15.78 -18.45
CA ILE A 212 3.96 16.47 -17.19
C ILE A 212 4.67 17.80 -17.50
N GLU A 213 5.57 17.81 -18.48
CA GLU A 213 6.26 19.03 -18.94
C GLU A 213 5.26 20.11 -19.40
N VAL A 214 4.27 19.76 -20.23
CA VAL A 214 3.21 20.68 -20.70
C VAL A 214 2.26 21.11 -19.57
N ILE A 215 2.02 20.25 -18.58
CA ILE A 215 1.22 20.60 -17.39
C ILE A 215 1.96 21.66 -16.57
N ASP A 216 3.23 21.43 -16.24
CA ASP A 216 4.04 22.40 -15.48
C ASP A 216 4.23 23.72 -16.28
N GLU A 217 4.39 23.67 -17.61
CA GLU A 217 4.42 24.86 -18.48
C GLU A 217 3.12 25.69 -18.40
N PHE A 218 1.95 25.05 -18.56
CA PHE A 218 0.65 25.73 -18.50
C PHE A 218 0.31 26.28 -17.11
N LEU A 219 0.81 25.63 -16.05
CA LEU A 219 0.62 26.10 -14.68
C LEU A 219 1.55 27.26 -14.33
N GLY A 220 2.77 27.30 -14.89
CA GLY A 220 3.81 28.29 -14.57
C GLY A 220 4.55 28.01 -13.25
N TYR A 221 4.13 26.99 -12.52
CA TYR A 221 4.71 26.53 -11.26
C TYR A 221 4.85 25.01 -11.25
N HIS A 222 5.96 24.52 -10.71
CA HIS A 222 6.22 23.09 -10.63
C HIS A 222 5.57 22.47 -9.40
N SER A 223 4.98 21.28 -9.57
CA SER A 223 4.52 20.45 -8.44
C SER A 223 5.68 19.95 -7.55
N VAL A 224 6.94 20.17 -7.95
CA VAL A 224 8.16 19.64 -7.30
C VAL A 224 9.17 20.76 -7.00
N GLY A 225 9.01 21.44 -5.87
CA GLY A 225 10.10 22.11 -5.14
C GLY A 225 10.80 23.30 -5.82
N SER A 226 10.19 23.96 -6.81
CA SER A 226 10.73 25.19 -7.42
C SER A 226 10.62 26.41 -6.50
N LYS A 227 11.37 27.46 -6.82
CA LYS A 227 11.34 28.80 -6.19
C LYS A 227 10.64 29.88 -7.05
N SER A 228 10.05 29.51 -8.18
CA SER A 228 9.06 30.36 -8.87
C SER A 228 7.77 30.47 -8.04
N GLU A 229 6.90 31.43 -8.38
CA GLU A 229 5.63 31.71 -7.68
C GLU A 229 4.91 30.41 -7.29
N SER A 230 4.63 30.22 -6.00
CA SER A 230 4.20 28.93 -5.53
C SER A 230 2.71 28.71 -5.82
N ALA A 231 2.32 27.44 -5.92
CA ALA A 231 0.91 27.09 -5.99
C ALA A 231 0.10 27.56 -4.76
N GLU A 232 0.77 27.91 -3.65
CA GLU A 232 0.14 28.46 -2.44
C GLU A 232 -0.20 29.96 -2.57
N ASP A 233 0.48 30.69 -3.48
CA ASP A 233 0.29 32.14 -3.70
C ASP A 233 -0.92 32.46 -4.60
N LEU A 234 -1.40 31.47 -5.37
CA LEU A 234 -2.58 31.60 -6.23
C LEU A 234 -3.89 31.34 -5.48
N PRO A 235 -5.00 32.02 -5.82
CA PRO A 235 -6.29 31.74 -5.19
C PRO A 235 -6.78 30.32 -5.55
N PRO A 236 -7.46 29.58 -4.63
CA PRO A 236 -7.88 28.19 -4.81
C PRO A 236 -8.55 27.86 -6.16
N ILE A 237 -9.40 28.75 -6.68
CA ILE A 237 -10.09 28.59 -7.97
C ILE A 237 -9.14 28.48 -9.18
N GLN A 238 -7.90 28.95 -9.06
CA GLN A 238 -6.87 28.88 -10.10
C GLN A 238 -5.86 27.72 -9.88
N GLN A 239 -5.85 27.09 -8.70
CA GLN A 239 -4.90 26.04 -8.34
C GLN A 239 -5.24 24.70 -9.00
N VAL A 240 -4.25 24.08 -9.65
CA VAL A 240 -4.29 22.69 -10.13
C VAL A 240 -2.90 22.07 -9.96
N LEU A 241 -2.80 20.88 -9.37
CA LEU A 241 -1.52 20.16 -9.18
C LEU A 241 -1.61 18.69 -9.58
N ILE A 242 -0.46 18.06 -9.80
CA ILE A 242 -0.34 16.60 -9.92
C ILE A 242 -0.39 15.99 -8.52
N ALA A 243 -1.56 15.46 -8.15
CA ALA A 243 -1.81 14.88 -6.84
C ALA A 243 -1.25 13.46 -6.67
N SER A 244 -1.15 12.68 -7.76
CA SER A 244 -0.54 11.35 -7.71
C SER A 244 0.01 10.91 -9.05
N ILE A 245 1.10 10.13 -9.01
CA ILE A 245 1.73 9.46 -10.16
C ILE A 245 1.57 7.95 -9.94
N ASN A 246 0.56 7.36 -10.59
CA ASN A 246 0.09 6.01 -10.29
C ASN A 246 0.73 4.92 -11.17
N SER A 247 1.16 5.26 -12.38
CA SER A 247 1.90 4.38 -13.28
C SER A 247 2.64 5.20 -14.33
N LYS A 248 3.49 4.53 -15.15
CA LYS A 248 4.11 5.07 -16.37
C LYS A 248 3.17 5.69 -17.42
N ASN A 249 1.85 5.63 -17.19
CA ASN A 249 0.83 6.19 -18.08
C ASN A 249 -0.44 6.67 -17.34
N GLN A 250 -0.36 6.94 -16.04
CA GLN A 250 -1.47 7.52 -15.27
C GLN A 250 -0.98 8.49 -14.19
N ILE A 251 -1.54 9.70 -14.23
CA ILE A 251 -1.49 10.69 -13.16
C ILE A 251 -2.91 11.07 -12.73
N VAL A 252 -3.04 11.75 -11.60
CA VAL A 252 -4.29 12.40 -11.17
C VAL A 252 -4.03 13.87 -10.92
N LEU A 253 -4.78 14.74 -11.61
CA LEU A 253 -4.84 16.17 -11.33
C LEU A 253 -5.83 16.46 -10.20
N SER A 254 -5.56 17.51 -9.43
CA SER A 254 -6.36 17.90 -8.27
C SER A 254 -6.44 19.42 -8.15
N GLY A 255 -7.64 19.93 -7.87
CA GLY A 255 -7.91 21.37 -7.78
C GLY A 255 -9.29 21.74 -8.28
N ASN A 256 -9.43 22.94 -8.84
CA ASN A 256 -10.67 23.41 -9.46
C ASN A 256 -10.95 22.63 -10.77
N ILE A 257 -12.17 22.12 -10.93
CA ILE A 257 -12.55 21.22 -12.04
C ILE A 257 -12.57 21.96 -13.39
N GLU A 258 -13.00 23.23 -13.43
CA GLU A 258 -13.04 24.03 -14.65
C GLU A 258 -11.62 24.34 -15.15
N LYS A 259 -10.72 24.77 -14.26
CA LYS A 259 -9.29 24.98 -14.55
C LYS A 259 -8.59 23.69 -14.99
N ILE A 260 -8.94 22.53 -14.41
CA ILE A 260 -8.47 21.21 -14.88
C ILE A 260 -8.94 20.95 -16.32
N TYR A 261 -10.21 21.18 -16.66
CA TYR A 261 -10.70 20.98 -18.02
C TYR A 261 -10.15 22.02 -19.02
N SER A 262 -9.83 23.25 -18.59
CA SER A 262 -9.08 24.22 -19.38
C SER A 262 -7.67 23.72 -19.71
N LEU A 263 -6.93 23.22 -18.73
CA LEU A 263 -5.61 22.59 -18.91
C LEU A 263 -5.68 21.39 -19.87
N ILE A 264 -6.65 20.48 -19.68
CA ILE A 264 -6.86 19.33 -20.58
C ILE A 264 -7.18 19.79 -22.01
N THR A 265 -7.86 20.92 -22.19
CA THR A 265 -8.15 21.50 -23.50
C THR A 265 -6.90 22.11 -24.14
N HIS A 266 -6.07 22.82 -23.36
CA HIS A 266 -4.80 23.36 -23.83
C HIS A 266 -3.82 22.25 -24.26
N VAL A 267 -3.67 21.19 -23.47
CA VAL A 267 -2.87 19.99 -23.82
C VAL A 267 -3.28 19.42 -25.19
N ARG A 268 -4.58 19.39 -25.50
CA ARG A 268 -5.11 18.92 -26.80
C ARG A 268 -4.82 19.89 -27.95
N GLN A 269 -4.82 21.19 -27.68
CA GLN A 269 -4.51 22.23 -28.68
C GLN A 269 -3.01 22.23 -29.04
N MET A 270 -2.13 21.93 -28.09
CA MET A 270 -0.68 21.80 -28.28
C MET A 270 -0.26 20.52 -29.05
N GLY A 271 -1.19 19.81 -29.69
CA GLY A 271 -0.92 18.65 -30.53
C GLY A 271 -0.58 17.34 -29.79
N TYR A 272 -0.58 17.34 -28.46
CA TYR A 272 -0.36 16.13 -27.67
C TYR A 272 -1.58 15.20 -27.74
N HIS A 273 -1.33 13.89 -27.84
CA HIS A 273 -2.38 12.88 -27.88
C HIS A 273 -3.31 13.04 -26.67
N ALA A 274 -4.58 13.34 -26.94
CA ALA A 274 -5.56 13.72 -25.93
C ALA A 274 -5.63 12.69 -24.78
N PRO A 275 -5.19 13.02 -23.54
CA PRO A 275 -5.27 12.07 -22.45
C PRO A 275 -6.74 11.74 -22.14
N ARG A 276 -7.00 10.47 -21.83
CA ARG A 276 -8.32 10.05 -21.35
C ARG A 276 -8.50 10.59 -19.93
N ALA A 277 -9.23 11.69 -19.83
CA ALA A 277 -9.66 12.28 -18.58
C ALA A 277 -10.85 11.51 -17.98
N VAL A 278 -10.79 11.22 -16.68
CA VAL A 278 -11.86 10.61 -15.90
C VAL A 278 -11.97 11.36 -14.57
N LYS A 279 -13.04 12.14 -14.38
CA LYS A 279 -13.34 12.77 -13.09
C LYS A 279 -13.56 11.66 -12.04
N LEU A 280 -12.89 11.80 -10.91
CA LEU A 280 -13.02 10.88 -9.79
C LEU A 280 -14.24 11.26 -8.94
N ASN A 281 -14.87 10.27 -8.33
CA ASN A 281 -16.05 10.46 -7.47
C ASN A 281 -15.61 10.93 -6.07
N CYS A 282 -14.97 12.10 -5.99
CA CYS A 282 -14.47 12.70 -4.75
C CYS A 282 -14.56 14.24 -4.77
N ASP A 283 -15.33 14.78 -3.83
CA ASP A 283 -15.65 16.21 -3.72
C ASP A 283 -14.58 16.99 -2.93
N CYS A 284 -13.31 16.63 -3.08
CA CYS A 284 -12.16 17.18 -2.34
C CYS A 284 -10.89 17.14 -3.21
N PRO A 285 -10.17 18.26 -3.39
CA PRO A 285 -8.90 18.28 -4.12
C PRO A 285 -7.74 17.82 -3.21
N PHE A 286 -7.64 16.52 -2.94
CA PHE A 286 -6.54 15.94 -2.14
C PHE A 286 -5.17 16.22 -2.77
N HIS A 287 -4.11 16.31 -1.95
CA HIS A 287 -2.73 16.54 -2.42
C HIS A 287 -2.59 17.83 -3.23
N SER A 288 -3.01 18.94 -2.60
CA SER A 288 -2.92 20.31 -3.13
C SER A 288 -2.73 21.32 -1.99
N PRO A 289 -2.34 22.58 -2.25
CA PRO A 289 -2.22 23.63 -1.22
C PRO A 289 -3.53 23.93 -0.49
N MET A 290 -4.68 23.71 -1.13
CA MET A 290 -6.00 23.76 -0.48
C MET A 290 -6.11 22.84 0.75
N MET A 291 -5.24 21.83 0.88
CA MET A 291 -5.16 20.90 2.02
C MET A 291 -4.12 21.30 3.09
N ILE A 292 -3.50 22.49 3.00
CA ILE A 292 -2.55 23.00 4.01
C ILE A 292 -3.12 22.98 5.44
N PRO A 293 -4.40 23.31 5.71
CA PRO A 293 -4.94 23.19 7.06
C PRO A 293 -5.00 21.74 7.55
N ALA A 294 -5.18 20.76 6.66
CA ALA A 294 -5.10 19.33 6.99
C ALA A 294 -3.66 18.86 7.26
N LYS A 295 -2.66 19.39 6.54
CA LYS A 295 -1.23 19.19 6.86
C LYS A 295 -0.89 19.75 8.24
N LYS A 296 -1.29 20.99 8.54
CA LYS A 296 -1.09 21.64 9.85
C LYS A 296 -1.82 20.90 10.99
N ALA A 297 -3.02 20.39 10.75
CA ALA A 297 -3.75 19.55 11.70
C ALA A 297 -3.03 18.22 11.96
N MET A 298 -2.56 17.52 10.91
CA MET A 298 -1.77 16.30 11.05
C MET A 298 -0.49 16.55 11.85
N GLN A 299 0.31 17.57 11.50
CA GLN A 299 1.52 17.94 12.25
C GLN A 299 1.23 18.09 13.76
N LYS A 300 0.19 18.85 14.11
CA LYS A 300 -0.20 19.04 15.52
C LYS A 300 -0.63 17.75 16.23
N MET A 301 -1.30 16.83 15.54
CA MET A 301 -1.74 15.55 16.12
C MET A 301 -0.60 14.53 16.24
N LEU A 302 0.41 14.58 15.36
CA LEU A 302 1.56 13.67 15.35
C LEU A 302 2.59 13.99 16.44
N GLU A 303 2.59 15.21 16.98
CA GLU A 303 3.25 15.55 18.26
C GLU A 303 2.44 15.10 19.50
N GLY A 304 1.29 14.47 19.30
CA GLY A 304 0.44 13.92 20.36
C GLY A 304 0.95 12.61 20.96
N LYS A 305 0.41 12.32 22.14
CA LYS A 305 0.50 11.00 22.78
C LYS A 305 -0.53 10.04 22.19
N SER A 306 -0.26 8.74 22.33
CA SER A 306 -1.17 7.66 21.95
C SER A 306 -2.48 7.76 22.75
N ARG A 307 -3.60 7.47 22.09
CA ARG A 307 -4.94 7.37 22.70
C ARG A 307 -5.21 5.99 23.29
N VAL A 308 -4.43 4.99 22.87
CA VAL A 308 -4.61 3.59 23.29
C VAL A 308 -4.52 3.46 24.80
N ARG A 309 -5.51 2.78 25.37
CA ARG A 309 -5.59 2.52 26.82
C ARG A 309 -4.31 1.85 27.34
N GLY A 310 -3.68 2.45 28.35
CA GLY A 310 -2.39 2.02 28.90
C GLY A 310 -1.15 2.53 28.15
N ARG A 311 -1.32 3.36 27.11
CA ARG A 311 -0.24 4.02 26.34
C ARG A 311 -0.31 5.55 26.36
N GLU A 312 -1.15 6.14 27.21
CA GLU A 312 -1.48 7.58 27.22
C GLU A 312 -0.28 8.51 27.47
N ASN A 313 0.81 7.99 28.04
CA ASN A 313 2.07 8.71 28.24
C ASN A 313 3.11 8.48 27.12
N GLN A 314 2.88 7.49 26.26
CA GLN A 314 3.75 7.12 25.14
C GLN A 314 3.36 7.91 23.89
N ASP A 315 4.32 8.18 23.01
CA ASP A 315 4.03 8.91 21.77
C ASP A 315 3.18 8.05 20.83
N LEU A 316 2.39 8.74 19.98
CA LEU A 316 1.56 8.09 18.97
C LEU A 316 2.39 7.30 17.94
N VAL A 317 3.54 7.86 17.53
CA VAL A 317 4.44 7.25 16.53
C VAL A 317 5.53 6.42 17.20
N ILE A 318 5.62 5.16 16.77
CA ILE A 318 6.64 4.17 17.12
C ILE A 318 7.69 4.11 16.01
N PHE A 319 8.97 4.10 16.38
CA PHE A 319 10.07 3.90 15.46
C PHE A 319 11.24 3.17 16.16
N PRO A 320 11.90 2.18 15.53
CA PRO A 320 11.55 1.57 14.24
C PRO A 320 10.20 0.82 14.32
N GLY A 321 9.65 0.49 13.15
CA GLY A 321 8.52 -0.45 13.04
C GLY A 321 8.98 -1.90 13.12
N ALA A 322 8.05 -2.84 12.95
CA ALA A 322 8.33 -4.27 12.78
C ALA A 322 8.77 -4.63 11.35
N MET A 323 8.56 -3.75 10.37
CA MET A 323 9.11 -3.81 9.01
C MET A 323 9.26 -2.38 8.46
N GLU A 324 9.87 -2.22 7.29
CA GLU A 324 10.00 -0.91 6.65
C GLU A 324 8.69 -0.47 5.99
N CYS A 325 8.23 0.75 6.28
CA CYS A 325 7.09 1.37 5.57
C CYS A 325 7.60 2.41 4.57
N ILE A 326 7.15 2.34 3.32
CA ILE A 326 7.55 3.25 2.24
C ILE A 326 6.64 4.47 2.20
N SER A 327 7.24 5.67 2.24
CA SER A 327 6.50 6.92 2.20
C SER A 327 5.90 7.23 0.82
N ASN A 328 4.69 7.78 0.80
CA ASN A 328 4.08 8.37 -0.39
C ASN A 328 4.87 9.54 -0.99
N ILE A 329 5.65 10.28 -0.21
CA ILE A 329 6.23 11.58 -0.61
C ILE A 329 7.64 11.46 -1.22
N ASN A 330 8.47 10.54 -0.72
CA ASN A 330 9.84 10.35 -1.23
C ASN A 330 10.07 8.97 -1.88
N ALA A 331 9.07 8.08 -1.86
CA ALA A 331 9.15 6.71 -2.37
C ALA A 331 10.32 5.88 -1.80
N ARG A 332 10.66 6.09 -0.52
CA ARG A 332 11.70 5.36 0.23
C ARG A 332 11.21 5.05 1.66
N PRO A 333 11.89 4.16 2.40
CA PRO A 333 11.60 3.92 3.81
C PRO A 333 11.74 5.19 4.67
N PHE A 334 10.92 5.32 5.70
CA PHE A 334 11.11 6.37 6.71
C PHE A 334 12.41 6.17 7.48
N LYS A 335 13.23 7.22 7.60
CA LYS A 335 14.59 7.16 8.16
C LYS A 335 14.63 7.21 9.68
N CYS A 336 13.72 7.98 10.27
CA CYS A 336 13.55 8.14 11.70
C CYS A 336 12.10 8.54 12.02
N LYS A 337 11.80 8.71 13.30
CA LYS A 337 10.47 9.10 13.79
C LYS A 337 10.03 10.47 13.30
N GLU A 338 10.96 11.42 13.21
CA GLU A 338 10.72 12.80 12.80
C GLU A 338 10.49 12.90 11.29
N ASP A 339 11.28 12.15 10.50
CA ASP A 339 11.11 11.96 9.06
C ASP A 339 9.74 11.32 8.75
N LEU A 340 9.30 10.33 9.55
CA LEU A 340 7.96 9.76 9.48
C LEU A 340 6.87 10.80 9.74
N LYS A 341 6.97 11.57 10.84
CA LYS A 341 5.98 12.60 11.17
C LYS A 341 5.85 13.67 10.09
N ASP A 342 6.97 14.19 9.59
CA ASP A 342 6.98 15.21 8.54
C ASP A 342 6.35 14.69 7.24
N LEU A 343 6.89 13.60 6.69
CA LEU A 343 6.45 13.05 5.41
C LEU A 343 4.98 12.58 5.45
N TRP A 344 4.54 12.00 6.58
CA TRP A 344 3.14 11.56 6.73
C TRP A 344 2.17 12.74 6.87
N ALA A 345 2.56 13.86 7.49
CA ALA A 345 1.72 15.07 7.44
C ALA A 345 1.72 15.74 6.06
N ARG A 346 2.85 15.68 5.34
CA ARG A 346 3.02 16.17 3.97
C ARG A 346 2.18 15.40 2.95
N SER A 347 1.81 14.14 3.24
CA SER A 347 0.80 13.34 2.52
C SER A 347 -0.60 13.97 2.41
N CYS A 348 -0.85 15.12 3.03
CA CYS A 348 -2.07 15.90 2.82
C CYS A 348 -2.00 16.82 1.59
N THR A 349 -0.82 17.35 1.26
CA THR A 349 -0.63 18.44 0.27
C THR A 349 0.27 18.06 -0.90
N GLU A 350 1.20 17.12 -0.72
CA GLU A 350 2.26 16.83 -1.70
C GLU A 350 1.97 15.54 -2.51
N THR A 351 2.51 15.47 -3.73
CA THR A 351 2.24 14.42 -4.71
C THR A 351 2.53 13.01 -4.19
N VAL A 352 1.55 12.11 -4.33
CA VAL A 352 1.72 10.67 -4.06
C VAL A 352 2.54 10.01 -5.17
N ARG A 353 3.78 9.61 -4.87
CA ARG A 353 4.76 9.02 -5.79
C ARG A 353 4.62 7.50 -5.93
N TRP A 354 3.39 6.99 -6.00
CA TRP A 354 3.06 5.56 -5.96
C TRP A 354 3.86 4.71 -6.97
N TRP A 355 4.01 5.20 -8.22
CA TRP A 355 4.79 4.51 -9.25
C TRP A 355 6.29 4.43 -8.90
N ASP A 356 6.86 5.44 -8.24
CA ASP A 356 8.24 5.40 -7.77
C ASP A 356 8.42 4.43 -6.61
N SER A 357 7.43 4.33 -5.71
CA SER A 357 7.45 3.35 -4.60
C SER A 357 7.41 1.91 -5.13
N ILE A 358 6.61 1.64 -6.17
CA ILE A 358 6.61 0.33 -6.84
C ILE A 358 7.95 0.06 -7.52
N LYS A 359 8.49 1.01 -8.29
CA LYS A 359 9.80 0.85 -8.95
C LYS A 359 10.93 0.61 -7.96
N TYR A 360 10.96 1.35 -6.84
CA TYR A 360 11.94 1.15 -5.76
C TYR A 360 11.91 -0.28 -5.22
N LEU A 361 10.72 -0.79 -4.90
CA LEU A 361 10.56 -2.14 -4.37
C LEU A 361 10.86 -3.23 -5.41
N ASP A 362 10.44 -3.05 -6.66
CA ASP A 362 10.67 -3.98 -7.78
C ASP A 362 12.14 -4.04 -8.22
N GLN A 363 12.82 -2.90 -8.28
CA GLN A 363 14.13 -2.74 -8.92
C GLN A 363 15.27 -2.60 -7.90
N ASP A 364 15.13 -1.74 -6.89
CA ASP A 364 16.20 -1.48 -5.91
C ASP A 364 16.17 -2.49 -4.74
N GLN A 365 15.01 -3.08 -4.41
CA GLN A 365 14.83 -4.02 -3.28
C GLN A 365 14.46 -5.45 -3.68
N SER A 366 14.31 -5.75 -4.97
CA SER A 366 14.02 -7.09 -5.50
C SER A 366 12.78 -7.77 -4.88
N VAL A 367 11.70 -7.03 -4.64
CA VAL A 367 10.41 -7.57 -4.18
C VAL A 367 9.73 -8.35 -5.30
N ARG A 368 9.36 -9.61 -5.02
CA ARG A 368 8.76 -10.54 -5.99
C ARG A 368 7.40 -11.08 -5.58
N ARG A 369 6.97 -10.80 -4.35
CA ARG A 369 5.66 -11.19 -3.81
C ARG A 369 4.92 -9.95 -3.34
N TRP A 370 3.70 -9.73 -3.84
CA TRP A 370 2.93 -8.51 -3.59
C TRP A 370 1.52 -8.84 -3.10
N ILE A 371 1.22 -8.52 -1.85
CA ILE A 371 -0.04 -8.87 -1.18
C ILE A 371 -0.89 -7.61 -0.98
N GLY A 372 -1.94 -7.44 -1.78
CA GLY A 372 -2.89 -6.35 -1.58
C GLY A 372 -3.89 -6.68 -0.48
N ILE A 373 -4.03 -5.83 0.52
CA ILE A 373 -5.04 -6.00 1.59
C ILE A 373 -5.99 -4.81 1.60
N GLY A 374 -7.29 -5.07 1.44
CA GLY A 374 -8.32 -4.03 1.50
C GLY A 374 -9.46 -4.26 0.51
N PRO A 375 -10.51 -3.41 0.54
CA PRO A 375 -11.60 -3.48 -0.41
C PRO A 375 -11.11 -3.11 -1.83
N GLY A 376 -11.62 -3.83 -2.84
CA GLY A 376 -11.47 -3.49 -4.25
C GLY A 376 -10.10 -3.78 -4.89
N ASN A 377 -10.11 -4.12 -6.18
CA ASN A 377 -8.91 -4.56 -6.92
C ASN A 377 -8.06 -3.41 -7.54
N VAL A 378 -8.30 -2.14 -7.18
CA VAL A 378 -7.60 -0.98 -7.79
C VAL A 378 -6.10 -1.01 -7.50
N GLY A 379 -5.69 -1.24 -6.25
CA GLY A 379 -4.27 -1.33 -5.88
C GLY A 379 -3.56 -2.47 -6.62
N ARG A 380 -4.18 -3.65 -6.66
CA ARG A 380 -3.70 -4.84 -7.39
C ARG A 380 -3.46 -4.53 -8.88
N ASN A 381 -4.40 -3.84 -9.50
CA ASN A 381 -4.32 -3.44 -10.91
C ASN A 381 -3.26 -2.36 -11.17
N LEU A 382 -2.89 -1.53 -10.19
CA LEU A 382 -1.79 -0.57 -10.33
C LEU A 382 -0.43 -1.26 -10.18
N VAL A 383 -0.25 -2.08 -9.15
CA VAL A 383 1.00 -2.86 -8.94
C VAL A 383 1.24 -3.82 -10.11
N GLY A 384 0.23 -4.62 -10.49
CA GLY A 384 0.33 -5.61 -11.57
C GLY A 384 0.51 -5.03 -12.98
N LYS A 385 0.20 -3.75 -13.21
CA LYS A 385 0.53 -3.02 -14.45
C LYS A 385 2.01 -2.67 -14.56
N GLU A 386 2.69 -2.50 -13.43
CA GLU A 386 4.12 -2.21 -13.41
C GLU A 386 4.93 -3.51 -13.32
N VAL A 387 4.69 -4.36 -12.32
CA VAL A 387 5.51 -5.57 -12.04
C VAL A 387 5.02 -6.84 -12.72
N GLY A 388 3.88 -6.81 -13.42
CA GLY A 388 3.24 -7.98 -14.02
C GLY A 388 2.49 -8.85 -13.01
N MET A 389 1.33 -9.38 -13.39
CA MET A 389 0.46 -10.17 -12.47
C MET A 389 1.13 -11.45 -11.92
N ARG A 390 2.10 -12.01 -12.67
CA ARG A 390 2.94 -13.17 -12.30
C ARG A 390 4.40 -12.78 -12.00
N GLY A 391 4.66 -11.49 -11.76
CA GLY A 391 6.01 -10.92 -11.80
C GLY A 391 6.54 -10.72 -13.23
N LYS A 392 7.68 -10.04 -13.33
CA LYS A 392 8.55 -9.96 -14.53
C LYS A 392 9.55 -11.10 -14.59
N ASP A 393 10.10 -11.45 -13.43
CA ASP A 393 11.22 -12.37 -13.26
C ASP A 393 10.76 -13.84 -13.15
N PRO A 394 11.63 -14.82 -13.47
CA PRO A 394 11.30 -16.25 -13.45
C PRO A 394 11.14 -16.86 -12.05
N VAL A 395 10.96 -16.05 -11.00
CA VAL A 395 10.72 -16.52 -9.62
C VAL A 395 9.38 -17.25 -9.58
N LYS A 396 9.45 -18.58 -9.66
CA LYS A 396 8.32 -19.49 -9.80
C LYS A 396 7.30 -19.26 -8.67
N GLY A 397 6.10 -18.80 -9.05
CA GLY A 397 5.01 -18.49 -8.12
C GLY A 397 4.98 -17.05 -7.59
N GLY A 398 5.98 -16.21 -7.90
CA GLY A 398 5.92 -14.77 -7.64
C GLY A 398 4.75 -14.10 -8.37
N GLY A 399 4.32 -12.93 -7.89
CA GLY A 399 3.16 -12.25 -8.47
C GLY A 399 2.47 -11.22 -7.58
N VAL A 400 1.27 -10.83 -8.02
CA VAL A 400 0.45 -9.78 -7.42
C VAL A 400 -0.95 -10.30 -7.06
N TRP A 401 -1.12 -10.57 -5.77
CA TRP A 401 -2.38 -10.98 -5.17
C TRP A 401 -3.13 -9.79 -4.58
N ALA A 402 -4.41 -9.99 -4.29
CA ALA A 402 -5.10 -9.20 -3.29
C ALA A 402 -6.09 -10.08 -2.53
N ILE A 403 -6.41 -9.65 -1.31
CA ILE A 403 -7.45 -10.22 -0.47
C ILE A 403 -8.53 -9.14 -0.34
N THR A 404 -9.56 -9.29 -1.17
CA THR A 404 -10.72 -8.39 -1.30
C THR A 404 -12.04 -9.10 -0.93
N ASP A 405 -12.02 -10.44 -0.94
CA ASP A 405 -13.11 -11.35 -0.55
C ASP A 405 -12.54 -12.51 0.31
N PRO A 406 -13.28 -13.04 1.31
CA PRO A 406 -12.87 -14.18 2.14
C PRO A 406 -12.32 -15.39 1.39
N ARG A 407 -12.81 -15.64 0.17
CA ARG A 407 -12.40 -16.78 -0.66
C ARG A 407 -10.96 -16.66 -1.17
N GLU A 408 -10.39 -15.46 -1.23
CA GLU A 408 -9.03 -15.23 -1.71
C GLU A 408 -7.96 -15.61 -0.67
N CYS A 409 -8.32 -15.72 0.62
CA CYS A 409 -7.36 -15.98 1.71
C CYS A 409 -6.60 -17.31 1.56
N GLU A 410 -7.29 -18.43 1.30
CA GLU A 410 -6.63 -19.75 1.16
C GLU A 410 -5.68 -19.79 -0.03
N ASP A 411 -6.09 -19.22 -1.16
CA ASP A 411 -5.28 -19.20 -2.39
C ASP A 411 -4.03 -18.32 -2.23
N VAL A 412 -4.12 -17.23 -1.44
CA VAL A 412 -2.95 -16.39 -1.12
C VAL A 412 -2.01 -17.08 -0.12
N ILE A 413 -2.50 -17.77 0.92
CA ILE A 413 -1.61 -18.58 1.78
C ILE A 413 -0.90 -19.65 0.95
N ARG A 414 -1.64 -20.41 0.15
CA ARG A 414 -1.07 -21.48 -0.67
C ARG A 414 0.01 -20.96 -1.61
N ALA A 415 -0.23 -19.84 -2.29
CA ALA A 415 0.75 -19.22 -3.17
C ALA A 415 1.98 -18.65 -2.43
N LEU A 416 1.84 -18.25 -1.16
CA LEU A 416 2.97 -17.84 -0.32
C LEU A 416 3.77 -19.05 0.21
N ASP A 417 3.12 -20.14 0.57
CA ASP A 417 3.77 -21.39 0.98
C ASP A 417 4.52 -22.05 -0.20
N ASP A 418 3.88 -22.13 -1.37
CA ASP A 418 4.46 -22.62 -2.63
C ASP A 418 5.70 -21.81 -3.09
N THR A 419 5.92 -20.62 -2.52
CA THR A 419 7.03 -19.71 -2.84
C THR A 419 8.01 -19.46 -1.70
N GLU A 420 7.80 -20.03 -0.51
CA GLU A 420 8.59 -19.68 0.68
C GLU A 420 10.04 -20.22 0.62
N VAL A 421 10.28 -21.26 -0.19
CA VAL A 421 11.63 -21.81 -0.45
C VAL A 421 12.02 -21.57 -1.91
N GLN A 422 12.81 -20.52 -2.14
CA GLN A 422 13.54 -20.38 -3.40
C GLN A 422 14.72 -21.36 -3.39
N LEU A 423 14.63 -22.42 -4.21
CA LEU A 423 15.79 -23.22 -4.58
C LEU A 423 16.60 -22.41 -5.60
N ASP A 424 17.90 -22.22 -5.35
CA ASP A 424 18.79 -21.60 -6.32
C ASP A 424 19.09 -22.59 -7.45
N GLU A 425 18.49 -22.35 -8.63
CA GLU A 425 18.91 -23.01 -9.87
C GLU A 425 20.36 -22.62 -10.18
N THR A 426 21.23 -23.62 -10.38
CA THR A 426 22.67 -23.56 -10.08
C THR A 426 23.58 -23.53 -11.31
#